data_AF-A0A953YKU3-F1
#
_entry.id   AF-A0A953YKU3-F1
#
_cell.length_a   1.000
_cell.length_b   1.000
_cell.length_c   1.000
_cell.angle_alpha   90.00
_cell.angle_beta   90.00
_cell.angle_gamma   90.00
#
_symmetry.space_group_name_H-M   'P 1'
#
loop_
_entity.id
_entity.type
_entity.pdbx_description
1 polymer ?
#
loop_
_entity_poly.entity_id
_entity_poly.type
_entity_poly.pdbx_seq_one_letter_code
_entity_poly.pdbx_strand_id
1 'polypeptide(L)'
;MPVIPTLTRRGALAATGLLLVPALLPLRSARASVVYVEDAVAIDGTDTVAYFDNAGPVAGDPAITHVWNGATWRFATTANRDAFAADPERWAPQYGGYCAFAMSRGSVASTVPEAWTLEGGKLYLNYSLQVRDLWDEERAANIALADGYWPEVRETLL
;
A
#
# COMPACT_ATOMS: atom_id res chain seq x y z
N MET A 1 -49.61 -60.04 47.99
CA MET A 1 -48.74 -59.55 49.07
C MET A 1 -47.77 -58.56 48.47
N PRO A 2 -47.81 -57.26 48.83
CA PRO A 2 -46.93 -56.23 48.30
C PRO A 2 -45.64 -56.15 49.12
N VAL A 3 -44.49 -55.97 48.47
CA VAL A 3 -43.27 -55.44 49.11
C VAL A 3 -42.62 -54.43 48.14
N ILE A 4 -42.12 -53.37 48.76
CA ILE A 4 -41.81 -52.02 48.31
C ILE A 4 -40.50 -51.94 47.48
N PRO A 5 -40.39 -51.05 46.47
CA PRO A 5 -39.12 -50.75 45.81
C PRO A 5 -38.26 -49.78 46.64
N THR A 6 -36.97 -50.07 46.77
CA THR A 6 -35.99 -49.21 47.43
C THR A 6 -35.44 -48.14 46.47
N LEU A 7 -35.40 -46.91 46.98
CA LEU A 7 -34.91 -45.69 46.32
C LEU A 7 -33.44 -45.78 45.89
N THR A 8 -33.09 -45.04 44.84
CA THR A 8 -31.77 -44.40 44.82
C THR A 8 -31.83 -42.99 44.22
N ARG A 9 -31.75 -41.99 45.10
CA ARG A 9 -31.43 -40.59 44.78
C ARG A 9 -29.93 -40.50 44.49
N ARG A 10 -29.53 -39.87 43.38
CA ARG A 10 -28.49 -38.81 43.34
C ARG A 10 -28.72 -37.94 42.09
N GLY A 11 -29.31 -36.77 42.30
CA GLY A 11 -29.41 -35.72 41.27
C GLY A 11 -28.06 -35.04 41.10
N ALA A 12 -27.63 -34.89 39.85
CA ALA A 12 -26.46 -34.10 39.48
C ALA A 12 -26.88 -32.64 39.29
N LEU A 13 -26.23 -31.72 40.00
CA LEU A 13 -26.29 -30.28 39.71
C LEU A 13 -24.99 -29.92 39.00
N ALA A 14 -25.06 -29.66 37.69
CA ALA A 14 -23.97 -29.08 36.92
C ALA A 14 -24.14 -27.55 36.92
N ALA A 15 -23.23 -26.84 37.59
CA ALA A 15 -23.16 -25.39 37.55
C ALA A 15 -22.30 -24.98 36.33
N THR A 16 -22.92 -24.44 35.30
CA THR A 16 -22.24 -23.85 34.14
C THR A 16 -21.85 -22.41 34.45
N GLY A 17 -20.60 -22.21 34.85
CA GLY A 17 -19.99 -20.87 34.95
C GLY A 17 -19.65 -20.34 33.56
N LEU A 18 -20.26 -19.22 33.16
CA LEU A 18 -19.92 -18.52 31.91
C LEU A 18 -18.65 -17.68 32.13
N LEU A 19 -17.50 -18.19 31.70
CA LEU A 19 -16.24 -17.44 31.65
C LEU A 19 -16.29 -16.45 30.47
N LEU A 20 -16.40 -15.16 30.77
CA LEU A 20 -16.16 -14.07 29.82
C LEU A 20 -14.66 -14.00 29.53
N VAL A 21 -14.23 -14.59 28.42
CA VAL A 21 -12.87 -14.43 27.90
C VAL A 21 -12.82 -13.10 27.13
N PRO A 22 -12.00 -12.11 27.55
CA PRO A 22 -11.82 -10.91 26.75
C PRO A 22 -11.17 -11.31 25.41
N ALA A 23 -11.85 -11.00 24.31
CA ALA A 23 -11.31 -11.22 22.98
C ALA A 23 -10.11 -10.29 22.77
N LEU A 24 -8.89 -10.83 22.85
CA LEU A 24 -7.71 -10.18 22.31
C LEU A 24 -7.89 -10.10 20.79
N LEU A 25 -8.39 -8.96 20.31
CA LEU A 25 -8.34 -8.65 18.88
C LEU A 25 -6.86 -8.45 18.52
N PRO A 26 -6.27 -9.26 17.63
CA PRO A 26 -4.91 -9.01 17.17
C PRO A 26 -4.85 -7.61 16.55
N LEU A 27 -3.91 -6.77 17.04
CA LEU A 27 -3.55 -5.54 16.34
C LEU A 27 -3.10 -5.96 14.94
N ARG A 28 -3.87 -5.58 13.91
CA ARG A 28 -3.40 -5.67 12.54
C ARG A 28 -2.24 -4.68 12.43
N SER A 29 -1.01 -5.19 12.48
CA SER A 29 0.14 -4.43 12.02
C SER A 29 -0.14 -4.06 10.57
N ALA A 30 -0.25 -2.76 10.27
CA ALA A 30 -0.27 -2.28 8.91
C ALA A 30 1.11 -2.62 8.32
N ARG A 31 1.20 -3.77 7.64
CA ARG A 31 2.38 -4.05 6.83
C ARG A 31 2.48 -2.95 5.78
N ALA A 32 3.66 -2.37 5.66
CA ALA A 32 3.94 -1.43 4.59
C ALA A 32 3.66 -2.11 3.24
N SER A 33 3.05 -1.40 2.30
CA SER A 33 2.58 -1.95 1.03
C SER A 33 3.61 -1.77 -0.08
N VAL A 34 3.56 -2.62 -1.11
CA VAL A 34 4.41 -2.48 -2.32
C VAL A 34 4.16 -1.20 -3.12
N VAL A 35 3.06 -0.50 -2.86
CA VAL A 35 2.74 0.83 -3.37
C VAL A 35 2.74 1.80 -2.19
N TYR A 36 3.30 3.00 -2.35
CA TYR A 36 3.15 4.06 -1.37
C TYR A 36 1.68 4.50 -1.30
N VAL A 37 1.08 4.36 -0.11
CA VAL A 37 -0.32 4.71 0.13
C VAL A 37 -0.48 5.54 1.39
N GLU A 38 -1.44 6.46 1.33
CA GLU A 38 -2.02 7.14 2.48
C GLU A 38 -3.52 6.79 2.50
N ASP A 39 -4.03 6.27 3.62
CA ASP A 39 -5.42 5.78 3.73
C ASP A 39 -5.84 4.83 2.58
N ALA A 40 -4.92 3.94 2.16
CA ALA A 40 -5.06 3.01 1.03
C ALA A 40 -5.20 3.65 -0.36
N VAL A 41 -4.95 4.95 -0.49
CA VAL A 41 -4.92 5.69 -1.75
C VAL A 41 -3.48 5.81 -2.23
N ALA A 42 -3.21 5.39 -3.46
CA ALA A 42 -1.88 5.45 -4.06
C ALA A 42 -1.44 6.91 -4.28
N ILE A 43 -0.16 7.20 -3.98
CA ILE A 43 0.54 8.43 -4.40
C ILE A 43 -0.25 9.72 -4.17
N ASP A 44 -0.82 9.85 -2.97
CA ASP A 44 -1.62 11.00 -2.53
C ASP A 44 -2.86 11.29 -3.40
N GLY A 45 -3.34 10.28 -4.13
CA GLY A 45 -4.50 10.40 -5.01
C GLY A 45 -4.21 11.12 -6.33
N THR A 46 -2.94 11.23 -6.71
CA THR A 46 -2.54 11.84 -7.98
C THR A 46 -2.75 10.88 -9.15
N ASP A 47 -3.21 11.41 -10.28
CA ASP A 47 -3.30 10.67 -11.53
C ASP A 47 -1.89 10.38 -12.07
N THR A 48 -1.46 9.12 -11.96
CA THR A 48 -0.13 8.68 -12.39
C THR A 48 0.07 8.78 -13.91
N VAL A 49 -1.00 8.67 -14.71
CA VAL A 49 -0.93 8.75 -16.18
C VAL A 49 -0.69 10.19 -16.62
N ALA A 50 -1.27 11.16 -15.90
CA ALA A 50 -1.17 12.58 -16.25
C ALA A 50 0.28 13.12 -16.25
N TYR A 51 1.20 12.54 -15.48
CA TYR A 51 2.61 12.94 -15.50
C TYR A 51 3.24 12.83 -16.89
N PHE A 52 2.88 11.80 -17.65
CA PHE A 52 3.53 11.44 -18.91
C PHE A 52 3.15 12.34 -20.09
N ASP A 53 2.07 13.13 -19.97
CA ASP A 53 1.70 14.15 -20.96
C ASP A 53 2.40 15.50 -20.68
N ASN A 54 3.43 15.51 -19.82
CA ASN A 54 4.09 16.70 -19.28
C ASN A 54 3.12 17.67 -18.57
N ALA A 55 1.92 17.22 -18.21
CA ALA A 55 0.92 18.01 -17.51
C ALA A 55 1.19 18.14 -16.00
N GLY A 56 2.29 17.57 -15.50
CA GLY A 56 2.63 17.55 -14.09
C GLY A 56 1.65 16.74 -13.25
N PRO A 57 1.70 16.86 -11.91
CA PRO A 57 0.73 16.19 -11.06
C PRO A 57 -0.67 16.77 -11.28
N VAL A 58 -1.63 15.90 -11.58
CA VAL A 58 -3.05 16.24 -11.62
C VAL A 58 -3.76 15.42 -10.56
N ALA A 59 -4.51 16.07 -9.67
CA ALA A 59 -5.30 15.36 -8.67
C ALA A 59 -6.35 14.48 -9.35
N GLY A 60 -6.44 13.21 -8.94
CA GLY A 60 -7.44 12.29 -9.43
C GLY A 60 -8.80 12.52 -8.78
N ASP A 61 -9.88 12.22 -9.52
CA ASP A 61 -11.24 12.24 -9.00
C ASP A 61 -11.47 11.00 -8.12
N PRO A 62 -11.93 11.14 -6.86
CA PRO A 62 -12.29 10.00 -6.01
C PRO A 62 -13.36 9.07 -6.59
N ALA A 63 -14.15 9.52 -7.58
CA ALA A 63 -15.12 8.71 -8.29
C ALA A 63 -14.52 7.90 -9.46
N ILE A 64 -13.34 8.28 -9.96
CA ILE A 64 -12.68 7.62 -11.10
C ILE A 64 -11.47 6.85 -10.57
N THR A 65 -11.67 5.56 -10.30
CA THR A 65 -10.66 4.74 -9.61
C THR A 65 -10.38 3.40 -10.28
N HIS A 66 -9.23 2.84 -9.93
CA HIS A 66 -8.84 1.46 -10.23
C HIS A 66 -8.05 0.88 -9.06
N VAL A 67 -8.27 -0.40 -8.72
CA VAL A 67 -7.50 -1.09 -7.67
C VAL A 67 -6.43 -1.94 -8.31
N TRP A 68 -5.17 -1.68 -7.95
CA TRP A 68 -4.02 -2.44 -8.43
C TRP A 68 -2.94 -2.51 -7.35
N ASN A 69 -2.31 -3.68 -7.19
CA ASN A 69 -1.33 -3.97 -6.13
C ASN A 69 -1.79 -3.59 -4.72
N GLY A 70 -3.09 -3.81 -4.43
CA GLY A 70 -3.67 -3.54 -3.11
C GLY A 70 -3.92 -2.07 -2.80
N ALA A 71 -3.67 -1.15 -3.74
CA ALA A 71 -3.89 0.28 -3.58
C ALA A 71 -5.03 0.78 -4.46
N THR A 72 -5.73 1.82 -4.00
CA THR A 72 -6.73 2.55 -4.79
C THR A 72 -6.04 3.68 -5.55
N TRP A 73 -6.02 3.58 -6.87
CA TRP A 73 -5.51 4.62 -7.77
C TRP A 73 -6.65 5.52 -8.20
N ARG A 74 -6.42 6.83 -8.22
CA ARG A 74 -7.39 7.85 -8.65
C ARG A 74 -6.91 8.48 -9.95
N PHE A 75 -7.85 8.87 -10.80
CA PHE A 75 -7.54 9.42 -12.13
C PHE A 75 -8.37 10.66 -12.40
N ALA A 76 -7.80 11.63 -13.10
CA ALA A 76 -8.48 12.84 -13.49
C ALA A 76 -9.51 12.59 -14.60
N THR A 77 -9.31 11.53 -15.40
CA THR A 77 -10.23 11.14 -16.47
C THR A 77 -10.42 9.63 -16.51
N THR A 78 -11.57 9.18 -17.03
CA THR A 78 -11.81 7.75 -17.28
C THR A 78 -10.84 7.18 -18.30
N ALA A 79 -10.40 7.98 -19.27
CA ALA A 79 -9.39 7.57 -20.25
C ALA A 79 -8.04 7.25 -19.59
N ASN A 80 -7.60 8.06 -18.62
CA ASN A 80 -6.38 7.79 -17.86
C ASN A 80 -6.52 6.53 -17.00
N ARG A 81 -7.68 6.35 -16.34
CA ARG A 81 -7.99 5.11 -15.61
C ARG A 81 -7.89 3.90 -16.52
N ASP A 82 -8.49 3.97 -17.70
CA ASP A 82 -8.51 2.88 -18.68
C ASP A 82 -7.10 2.58 -19.22
N ALA A 83 -6.31 3.62 -19.50
CA ALA A 83 -4.90 3.49 -19.90
C ALA A 83 -4.06 2.81 -18.81
N PHE A 84 -4.24 3.21 -17.55
CA PHE A 84 -3.59 2.56 -16.41
C PHE A 84 -4.01 1.11 -16.27
N ALA A 85 -5.32 0.82 -16.29
CA ALA A 85 -5.83 -0.55 -16.13
C ALA A 85 -5.35 -1.50 -17.24
N ALA A 86 -5.09 -0.98 -18.44
CA ALA A 86 -4.58 -1.75 -19.56
C ALA A 86 -3.09 -2.13 -19.41
N ASP A 87 -2.28 -1.27 -18.79
CA ASP A 87 -0.84 -1.48 -18.62
C ASP A 87 -0.31 -0.78 -17.35
N PRO A 88 -0.63 -1.28 -16.14
CA PRO A 88 -0.30 -0.59 -14.90
C PRO A 88 1.20 -0.39 -14.69
N GLU A 89 2.02 -1.35 -15.13
CA GLU A 89 3.48 -1.33 -14.96
C GLU A 89 4.15 -0.20 -15.75
N ARG A 90 3.56 0.21 -16.88
CA ARG A 90 4.04 1.35 -17.66
C ARG A 90 3.80 2.68 -16.97
N TRP A 91 2.67 2.82 -16.28
CA TRP A 91 2.18 4.10 -15.78
C TRP A 91 2.43 4.30 -14.29
N ALA A 92 2.56 3.23 -13.51
CA ALA A 92 2.91 3.31 -12.10
C ALA A 92 4.32 3.91 -11.94
N PRO A 93 4.57 4.70 -10.88
CA PRO A 93 5.91 5.16 -10.59
C PRO A 93 6.82 4.00 -10.20
N GLN A 94 8.11 4.17 -10.47
CA GLN A 94 9.14 3.28 -9.99
C GLN A 94 9.10 3.18 -8.47
N TYR A 95 9.53 2.02 -7.97
CA TYR A 95 9.65 1.75 -6.54
C TYR A 95 8.32 1.94 -5.79
N GLY A 96 7.20 1.60 -6.45
CA GLY A 96 5.87 1.68 -5.86
C GLY A 96 5.38 3.11 -5.58
N GLY A 97 6.07 4.15 -6.06
CA GLY A 97 5.77 5.54 -5.71
C GLY A 97 6.37 5.99 -4.38
N TYR A 98 7.23 5.17 -3.74
CA TYR A 98 8.09 5.66 -2.66
C TYR A 98 9.19 6.59 -3.21
N CYS A 99 9.78 7.39 -2.34
CA CYS A 99 10.88 8.27 -2.69
C CYS A 99 12.04 7.51 -3.35
N ALA A 100 12.32 7.83 -4.62
CA ALA A 100 13.38 7.19 -5.40
C ALA A 100 14.78 7.40 -4.79
N PHE A 101 15.02 8.55 -4.15
CA PHE A 101 16.28 8.83 -3.45
C PHE A 101 16.44 8.04 -2.14
N ALA A 102 15.34 7.80 -1.43
CA ALA A 102 15.38 6.91 -0.27
C ALA A 102 15.66 5.46 -0.73
N MET A 103 15.06 5.09 -1.86
CA MET A 103 15.24 3.78 -2.47
C MET A 103 16.68 3.54 -2.93
N SER A 104 17.37 4.55 -3.47
CA SER A 104 18.81 4.46 -3.80
C SER A 104 19.71 4.27 -2.58
N ARG A 105 19.15 4.40 -1.37
CA ARG A 105 19.81 4.18 -0.08
C ARG A 105 19.28 2.93 0.65
N GLY A 106 18.50 2.08 -0.04
CA GLY A 106 17.95 0.84 0.52
C GLY A 106 16.82 1.06 1.52
N SER A 107 16.08 2.16 1.41
CA SER A 107 15.01 2.52 2.34
C SER A 107 13.76 3.02 1.60
N VAL A 108 12.62 3.04 2.29
CA VAL A 108 11.40 3.68 1.78
C VAL A 108 11.14 4.97 2.55
N ALA A 109 10.64 5.98 1.83
CA ALA A 109 10.10 7.20 2.42
C ALA A 109 8.89 7.65 1.59
N SER A 110 8.00 8.43 2.21
CA SER A 110 6.87 9.04 1.51
C SER A 110 7.34 9.91 0.35
N THR A 111 6.39 10.31 -0.49
CA THR A 111 6.63 11.19 -1.62
C THR A 111 5.71 12.40 -1.58
N VAL A 112 5.96 13.39 -2.43
CA VAL A 112 4.96 14.41 -2.78
C VAL A 112 4.75 14.46 -4.30
N PRO A 113 3.55 14.80 -4.79
CA PRO A 113 3.25 14.78 -6.22
C PRO A 113 4.12 15.73 -7.06
N GLU A 114 4.52 16.87 -6.50
CA GLU A 114 5.27 17.90 -7.22
C GLU A 114 6.75 17.54 -7.43
N ALA A 115 7.28 16.60 -6.64
CA ALA A 115 8.67 16.19 -6.67
C ALA A 115 8.88 14.97 -7.58
N TRP A 116 8.60 15.15 -8.86
CA TRP A 116 8.63 14.09 -9.86
C TRP A 116 9.73 14.29 -10.91
N THR A 117 10.11 13.19 -11.56
CA THR A 117 11.02 13.15 -12.71
C THR A 117 10.55 12.08 -13.70
N LEU A 118 10.60 12.38 -15.00
CA LEU A 118 10.50 11.38 -16.06
C LEU A 118 11.90 11.11 -16.63
N GLU A 119 12.31 9.84 -16.62
CA GLU A 119 13.59 9.40 -17.17
C GLU A 119 13.39 8.06 -17.89
N GLY A 120 13.79 7.97 -19.16
CA GLY A 120 13.65 6.73 -19.94
C GLY A 120 12.20 6.20 -20.06
N GLY A 121 11.20 7.09 -20.00
CA GLY A 121 9.78 6.70 -20.02
C GLY A 121 9.26 6.11 -18.71
N LYS A 122 9.97 6.32 -17.60
CA LYS A 122 9.57 5.90 -16.25
C LYS A 122 9.38 7.11 -15.34
N LEU A 123 8.40 7.03 -14.45
CA LEU A 123 8.10 8.06 -13.46
C LEU A 123 8.81 7.75 -12.14
N TYR A 124 9.50 8.76 -11.59
CA TYR A 124 10.16 8.71 -10.30
C TYR A 124 9.59 9.82 -9.42
N LEU A 125 9.27 9.51 -8.17
CA LEU A 125 8.76 10.48 -7.20
C LEU A 125 9.75 10.60 -6.02
N ASN A 126 9.77 11.76 -5.38
CA ASN A 126 10.67 12.07 -4.28
C ASN A 126 9.93 12.71 -3.09
N TYR A 127 10.53 12.58 -1.90
CA TYR A 127 9.99 13.09 -0.64
C TYR A 127 9.73 14.61 -0.64
N SER A 128 10.54 15.38 -1.38
CA SER A 128 10.39 16.83 -1.51
C SER A 128 11.12 17.33 -2.75
N LEU A 129 10.86 18.57 -3.17
CA LEU A 129 11.60 19.21 -4.26
C LEU A 129 13.10 19.25 -3.99
N GLN A 130 13.53 19.54 -2.76
CA GLN A 130 14.95 19.51 -2.40
C GLN A 130 15.55 18.10 -2.52
N VAL A 131 14.82 17.07 -2.12
CA VAL A 131 15.29 15.67 -2.27
C VAL A 131 15.31 15.25 -3.73
N ARG A 132 14.38 15.74 -4.56
CA ARG A 132 14.42 15.55 -6.01
C ARG A 132 15.67 16.21 -6.61
N ASP A 133 16.01 17.42 -6.18
CA ASP A 133 17.21 18.10 -6.68
C ASP A 133 18.50 17.30 -6.33
N LEU A 134 18.59 16.74 -5.10
CA LEU A 134 19.68 15.82 -4.72
C LEU A 134 19.68 14.51 -5.51
N TRP A 135 18.50 13.98 -5.82
CA TRP A 135 18.35 12.81 -6.69
C TRP A 135 18.89 13.11 -8.10
N ASP A 136 18.64 14.31 -8.61
CA ASP A 136 19.00 14.73 -9.96
C ASP A 136 20.50 14.98 -10.14
N GLU A 137 21.23 15.33 -9.08
CA GLU A 137 22.70 15.52 -9.13
C GLU A 137 23.44 14.28 -9.67
N GLU A 138 23.01 13.09 -9.28
CA GLU A 138 23.60 11.80 -9.70
C GLU A 138 22.55 10.80 -10.19
N ARG A 139 21.54 11.29 -10.93
CA ARG A 139 20.33 10.53 -11.31
C ARG A 139 20.61 9.11 -11.80
N ALA A 140 21.50 8.95 -12.78
CA ALA A 140 21.80 7.64 -13.35
C ALA A 140 22.39 6.66 -12.33
N ALA A 141 23.28 7.14 -11.45
CA ALA A 141 23.85 6.32 -10.38
C ALA A 141 22.79 5.98 -9.33
N ASN A 142 21.94 6.95 -8.97
CA ASN A 142 20.84 6.75 -8.04
C ASN A 142 19.81 5.73 -8.55
N ILE A 143 19.47 5.75 -9.84
CA ILE A 143 18.60 4.73 -10.46
C ILE A 143 19.23 3.35 -10.36
N ALA A 144 20.52 3.21 -10.70
CA ALA A 144 21.20 1.92 -10.63
C ALA A 144 21.23 1.35 -9.22
N LEU A 145 21.46 2.19 -8.21
CA LEU A 145 21.39 1.80 -6.79
C LEU A 145 19.97 1.40 -6.38
N ALA A 146 18.98 2.21 -6.72
CA ALA A 146 17.58 1.97 -6.37
C ALA A 146 17.04 0.69 -7.03
N ASP A 147 17.39 0.44 -8.29
CA ASP A 147 17.06 -0.81 -9.00
C ASP A 147 17.71 -2.03 -8.35
N GLY A 148 18.92 -1.88 -7.79
CA GLY A 148 19.61 -2.94 -7.05
C GLY A 148 18.95 -3.27 -5.71
N TYR A 149 18.50 -2.25 -4.97
CA TYR A 149 17.86 -2.44 -3.66
C TYR A 149 16.38 -2.85 -3.75
N TRP A 150 15.66 -2.44 -4.81
CA TRP A 150 14.20 -2.58 -4.88
C TRP A 150 13.70 -4.02 -4.74
N PRO A 151 14.33 -5.05 -5.37
CA PRO A 151 13.92 -6.43 -5.21
C PRO A 151 13.96 -6.92 -3.76
N GLU A 152 14.91 -6.49 -2.95
CA GLU A 152 14.97 -6.87 -1.54
C GLU A 152 13.93 -6.10 -0.73
N VAL A 153 13.86 -4.79 -0.91
CA VAL A 153 12.91 -3.93 -0.18
C VAL A 153 11.47 -4.35 -0.45
N ARG A 154 11.10 -4.62 -1.71
CA ARG A 154 9.72 -5.01 -2.06
C ARG A 154 9.27 -6.31 -1.38
N GLU A 155 10.16 -7.26 -1.16
CA GLU A 155 9.82 -8.53 -0.49
C GLU A 155 9.53 -8.29 0.99
N THR A 156 10.14 -7.28 1.60
CA THR A 156 9.81 -6.88 2.99
C THR A 156 8.46 -6.16 3.11
N LEU A 157 7.88 -5.71 1.99
CA LEU A 157 6.59 -5.01 1.90
C LEU A 157 5.41 -5.95 1.55
N LEU A 158 5.64 -7.26 1.45
CA LEU A 158 4.62 -8.29 1.19
C LEU A 158 4.29 -9.06 2.49
#